data_AF-G5GKJ9-F1
#
_entry.id   AF-G5GKJ9-F1
#
_cell.length_a   1.000
_cell.length_b   1.000
_cell.length_c   1.000
_cell.angle_alpha   90.00
_cell.angle_beta   90.00
_cell.angle_gamma   90.00
#
_symmetry.space_group_name_H-M   'P 1'
#
loop_
_entity.id
_entity.type
_entity.pdbx_description
1 polymer ?
#
loop_
_entity_poly.entity_id
_entity_poly.type
_entity_poly.pdbx_seq_one_letter_code
_entity_poly.pdbx_strand_id
1 'polypeptide(L)'
;MAERRMLSKSVIQSDVFLEMPLSSQALYMHLNVCADDDGFVSNPKTILRMTGAGEDDLKLLIAKGFVIVFKTGIIVITHWKRNNYIQKDRYKETIYKDEKAYLKITNTNTYEKTENICIQNVSSLDTQIRLGKGRLDEVSIDEGRVEQGNHNPPSSFYGEYKNISLTNEEYEKLKDKLQDHTETMIDKLSTYIKSTGRNYKDHYATLVHWYEQDKGKLKEGSKSKVYTFEDYDKGVHL
;
A
#
# COMPACT_ATOMS: atom_id res chain seq x y z
N MET A 1 -22.89 -23.13 -8.48
CA MET A 1 -22.26 -23.04 -9.82
C MET A 1 -20.76 -23.22 -9.61
N ALA A 2 -20.08 -24.02 -10.41
CA ALA A 2 -18.63 -24.22 -10.24
C ALA A 2 -17.86 -23.00 -10.75
N GLU A 3 -16.96 -22.47 -9.94
CA GLU A 3 -16.05 -21.39 -10.32
C GLU A 3 -14.93 -21.97 -11.20
N ARG A 4 -14.75 -21.43 -12.40
CA ARG A 4 -13.70 -21.85 -13.33
C ARG A 4 -12.64 -20.77 -13.40
N ARG A 5 -11.38 -21.15 -13.13
CA ARG A 5 -10.21 -20.29 -13.27
C ARG A 5 -9.37 -20.78 -14.45
N MET A 6 -8.96 -19.84 -15.30
CA MET A 6 -8.10 -20.05 -16.45
C MET A 6 -6.72 -19.47 -16.16
N LEU A 7 -5.69 -20.03 -16.81
CA LEU A 7 -4.31 -19.56 -16.75
C LEU A 7 -3.81 -19.33 -18.18
N SER A 8 -3.28 -18.14 -18.45
CA SER A 8 -2.74 -17.86 -19.78
C SER A 8 -1.43 -18.61 -20.01
N LYS A 9 -1.34 -19.34 -21.12
CA LYS A 9 -0.10 -19.99 -21.58
C LYS A 9 1.05 -19.00 -21.71
N SER A 10 0.78 -17.76 -22.16
CA SER A 10 1.80 -16.73 -22.30
C SER A 10 2.43 -16.30 -20.98
N VAL A 11 1.76 -16.56 -19.85
CA VAL A 11 2.30 -16.27 -18.52
C VAL A 11 3.01 -17.50 -17.96
N ILE A 12 2.34 -18.66 -17.96
CA ILE A 12 2.86 -19.88 -17.33
C ILE A 12 3.93 -20.62 -18.16
N GLN A 13 4.08 -20.30 -19.44
CA GLN A 13 5.13 -20.83 -20.31
C GLN A 13 6.18 -19.77 -20.67
N SER A 14 6.19 -18.63 -19.97
CA SER A 14 7.24 -17.64 -20.11
C SER A 14 8.54 -18.13 -19.46
N ASP A 15 9.69 -17.78 -20.04
CA ASP A 15 11.00 -18.16 -19.50
C ASP A 15 11.14 -17.69 -18.05
N VAL A 16 10.71 -16.45 -17.76
CA VAL A 16 10.74 -15.88 -16.40
C VAL A 16 9.99 -16.74 -15.39
N PHE A 17 8.89 -17.39 -15.80
CA PHE A 17 8.10 -18.28 -14.96
C PHE A 17 8.73 -19.67 -14.83
N LEU A 18 9.17 -20.25 -15.95
CA LEU A 18 9.76 -21.60 -15.98
C LEU A 18 11.11 -21.68 -15.27
N GLU A 19 11.85 -20.58 -15.21
CA GLU A 19 13.10 -20.46 -14.42
C GLU A 19 12.87 -20.43 -12.90
N MET A 20 11.64 -20.20 -12.42
CA MET A 20 11.36 -20.20 -10.98
C MET A 20 11.34 -21.62 -10.40
N PRO A 21 11.63 -21.79 -9.09
CA PRO A 21 11.46 -23.06 -8.41
C PRO A 21 10.03 -23.62 -8.56
N LEU A 22 9.91 -24.96 -8.61
CA LEU A 22 8.61 -25.64 -8.73
C LEU A 22 7.65 -25.27 -7.58
N SER A 23 8.18 -25.00 -6.38
CA SER A 23 7.42 -24.50 -5.23
C SER A 23 6.78 -23.14 -5.51
N SER A 24 7.53 -22.20 -6.08
CA SER A 24 7.04 -20.88 -6.51
C SER A 24 6.00 -20.99 -7.63
N GLN A 25 6.26 -21.85 -8.62
CA GLN A 25 5.32 -22.10 -9.72
C GLN A 25 3.99 -22.68 -9.19
N ALA A 26 4.08 -23.69 -8.32
CA ALA A 26 2.92 -24.31 -7.69
C ALA A 26 2.14 -23.31 -6.82
N LEU A 27 2.84 -22.49 -6.03
CA LEU A 27 2.23 -21.43 -5.23
C LEU A 27 1.43 -20.48 -6.11
N TYR A 28 2.01 -19.98 -7.20
CA TYR A 28 1.33 -19.08 -8.12
C TYR A 28 0.07 -19.70 -8.74
N MET A 29 0.13 -20.98 -9.13
CA MET A 29 -1.04 -21.68 -9.67
C MET A 29 -2.17 -21.80 -8.63
N HIS A 30 -1.84 -22.15 -7.38
CA HIS A 30 -2.86 -22.24 -6.32
C HIS A 30 -3.44 -20.88 -5.95
N LEU A 31 -2.62 -19.82 -5.92
CA LEU A 31 -3.10 -18.46 -5.74
C LEU A 31 -4.14 -18.10 -6.82
N ASN A 32 -3.92 -18.46 -8.07
CA ASN A 32 -4.90 -18.23 -9.14
C ASN A 32 -6.21 -18.99 -8.96
N VAL A 33 -6.17 -20.20 -8.41
CA VAL A 33 -7.37 -20.99 -8.15
C VAL A 33 -8.17 -20.41 -6.98
N CYS A 34 -7.50 -19.91 -5.95
CA CYS A 34 -8.13 -19.40 -4.73
C CYS A 34 -8.54 -17.92 -4.80
N ALA A 35 -8.16 -17.19 -5.85
CA ALA A 35 -8.48 -15.77 -5.99
C ALA A 35 -9.95 -15.52 -6.34
N ASP A 36 -10.44 -14.33 -5.96
CA ASP A 36 -11.75 -13.83 -6.37
C ASP A 36 -11.77 -13.37 -7.84
N ASP A 37 -12.91 -12.87 -8.33
CA ASP A 37 -13.07 -12.50 -9.75
C ASP A 37 -12.26 -11.27 -10.18
N ASP A 38 -11.68 -10.54 -9.24
CA ASP A 38 -10.72 -9.46 -9.49
C ASP A 38 -9.27 -9.88 -9.28
N GLY A 39 -9.01 -11.10 -8.82
CA GLY A 39 -7.68 -11.66 -8.64
C GLY A 39 -7.09 -11.41 -7.26
N PHE A 40 -7.93 -11.03 -6.29
CA PHE A 40 -7.50 -10.80 -4.91
C PHE A 40 -7.54 -12.09 -4.09
N VAL A 41 -6.56 -12.21 -3.19
CA VAL A 41 -6.40 -13.34 -2.28
C VAL A 41 -6.22 -12.80 -0.87
N SER A 42 -7.12 -13.19 0.03
CA SER A 42 -7.18 -12.71 1.41
C SER A 42 -6.28 -13.49 2.37
N ASN A 43 -5.97 -14.74 2.04
CA ASN A 43 -5.31 -15.70 2.92
C ASN A 43 -4.02 -16.30 2.29
N PRO A 44 -3.08 -15.46 1.83
CA PRO A 44 -1.87 -15.95 1.15
C PRO A 44 -1.02 -16.88 2.02
N LYS A 45 -0.93 -16.62 3.33
CA LYS A 45 -0.20 -17.49 4.27
C LYS A 45 -0.81 -18.88 4.41
N THR A 46 -2.13 -19.00 4.31
CA THR A 46 -2.81 -20.31 4.37
C THR A 46 -2.55 -21.10 3.10
N ILE A 47 -2.60 -20.44 1.94
CA ILE A 47 -2.30 -21.07 0.65
C ILE A 47 -0.83 -21.50 0.63
N LEU A 48 0.09 -20.66 1.12
CA LEU A 48 1.51 -20.98 1.25
C LEU A 48 1.74 -22.29 2.03
N ARG A 49 1.09 -22.42 3.19
CA ARG A 49 1.15 -23.64 4.01
C ARG A 49 0.52 -24.83 3.30
N MET A 50 -0.60 -24.63 2.60
CA MET A 50 -1.30 -25.68 1.86
C MET A 50 -0.46 -26.24 0.70
N THR A 51 0.29 -25.37 0.01
CA THR A 51 1.16 -25.76 -1.10
C THR A 51 2.52 -26.29 -0.65
N GLY A 52 2.85 -26.18 0.64
CA GLY A 52 4.18 -26.51 1.16
C GLY A 52 5.29 -25.58 0.64
N ALA A 53 4.93 -24.38 0.18
CA ALA A 53 5.90 -23.39 -0.29
C ALA A 53 6.48 -22.58 0.88
N GLY A 54 7.68 -22.04 0.71
CA GLY A 54 8.35 -21.21 1.71
C GLY A 54 8.03 -19.72 1.53
N GLU A 55 8.29 -18.90 2.55
CA GLU A 55 8.11 -17.44 2.43
C GLU A 55 8.97 -16.83 1.31
N ASP A 56 10.12 -17.44 1.02
CA ASP A 56 11.00 -16.99 -0.06
C ASP A 56 10.40 -17.22 -1.46
N ASP A 57 9.54 -18.23 -1.63
CA ASP A 57 8.78 -18.41 -2.87
C ASP A 57 7.82 -17.24 -3.10
N LEU A 58 7.13 -16.80 -2.04
CA LEU A 58 6.24 -15.65 -2.12
C LEU A 58 7.03 -14.37 -2.40
N LYS A 59 8.16 -14.16 -1.73
CA LYS A 59 9.06 -13.02 -2.01
C LYS A 59 9.55 -13.03 -3.45
N LEU A 60 9.87 -14.21 -3.99
CA LEU A 60 10.31 -14.35 -5.39
C LEU A 60 9.20 -13.97 -6.37
N LEU A 61 7.96 -14.39 -6.12
CA LEU A 61 6.80 -14.01 -6.94
C LEU A 61 6.58 -12.49 -6.93
N ILE A 62 6.80 -11.84 -5.79
CA ILE A 62 6.71 -10.38 -5.66
C ILE A 62 7.85 -9.71 -6.42
N ALA A 63 9.09 -10.16 -6.22
CA ALA A 63 10.27 -9.60 -6.87
C ALA A 63 10.20 -9.72 -8.41
N LYS A 64 9.67 -10.82 -8.94
CA LYS A 64 9.43 -11.01 -10.37
C LYS A 64 8.12 -10.38 -10.88
N GLY A 65 7.34 -9.71 -10.02
CA GLY A 65 6.14 -8.97 -10.40
C GLY A 65 4.91 -9.84 -10.73
N PHE A 66 4.87 -11.11 -10.33
CA PHE A 66 3.70 -11.97 -10.53
C PHE A 66 2.56 -11.68 -9.55
N VAL A 67 2.89 -11.12 -8.39
CA VAL A 67 1.96 -10.81 -7.30
C VAL A 67 2.29 -9.43 -6.74
N ILE A 68 1.25 -8.65 -6.44
CA ILE A 68 1.36 -7.37 -5.73
C ILE A 68 0.81 -7.56 -4.32
N VAL A 69 1.56 -7.10 -3.31
CA VAL A 69 1.16 -7.18 -1.89
C VAL A 69 0.73 -5.82 -1.39
N PHE A 70 -0.37 -5.81 -0.63
CA PHE A 70 -0.87 -4.64 0.08
C PHE A 70 -0.43 -4.65 1.55
N LYS A 71 -0.41 -3.48 2.18
CA LYS A 71 -0.05 -3.33 3.60
C LYS A 71 -0.99 -4.12 4.52
N THR A 72 -2.24 -4.34 4.09
CA THR A 72 -3.25 -5.15 4.77
C THR A 72 -2.92 -6.65 4.78
N GLY A 73 -1.90 -7.09 4.03
CA GLY A 73 -1.52 -8.49 3.89
C GLY A 73 -2.32 -9.25 2.83
N ILE A 74 -3.27 -8.57 2.17
CA ILE A 74 -3.96 -9.05 0.97
C ILE A 74 -3.00 -8.96 -0.20
N ILE A 75 -3.16 -9.88 -1.15
CA ILE A 75 -2.38 -9.87 -2.39
C ILE A 75 -3.31 -9.86 -3.60
N VAL A 76 -2.81 -9.36 -4.72
CA VAL A 76 -3.48 -9.42 -6.01
C VAL A 76 -2.55 -10.02 -7.05
N ILE A 77 -3.11 -10.84 -7.94
CA ILE A 77 -2.37 -11.47 -9.03
C ILE A 77 -2.23 -10.46 -10.18
N THR A 78 -1.00 -10.06 -10.49
CA THR A 78 -0.70 -9.02 -11.50
C THR A 78 -1.33 -9.33 -12.87
N HIS A 79 -1.29 -10.62 -13.27
CA HIS A 79 -1.73 -11.07 -14.58
C HIS A 79 -3.20 -11.52 -14.63
N TRP A 80 -4.01 -11.18 -13.63
CA TRP A 80 -5.35 -11.74 -13.47
C TRP A 80 -6.26 -11.51 -14.68
N LYS A 81 -6.36 -10.27 -15.18
CA LYS A 81 -7.21 -9.93 -16.34
C LYS A 81 -6.74 -10.58 -17.64
N ARG A 82 -5.44 -10.94 -17.74
CA ARG A 82 -4.90 -11.73 -18.85
C ARG A 82 -5.24 -13.22 -18.72
N ASN A 83 -5.26 -13.74 -17.50
CA ASN A 83 -5.58 -15.14 -17.20
C ASN A 83 -7.08 -15.41 -17.31
N ASN A 84 -7.91 -14.49 -16.84
CA ASN A 84 -9.33 -14.69 -16.63
C ASN A 84 -10.16 -13.59 -17.28
N TYR A 85 -10.92 -13.97 -18.30
CA TYR A 85 -12.02 -13.18 -18.83
C TYR A 85 -13.35 -13.69 -18.25
N ILE A 86 -13.98 -12.89 -17.40
CA ILE A 86 -15.23 -13.23 -16.70
C ILE A 86 -16.35 -12.38 -17.30
N GLN A 87 -17.44 -13.03 -17.71
CA GLN A 87 -18.61 -12.34 -18.26
C GLN A 87 -19.33 -11.54 -17.17
N LYS A 88 -19.91 -10.39 -17.56
CA LYS A 88 -20.52 -9.42 -16.62
C LYS A 88 -21.67 -10.00 -15.79
N ASP A 89 -22.41 -10.96 -16.34
CA ASP A 89 -23.54 -11.63 -15.69
C ASP A 89 -23.12 -12.53 -14.52
N ARG A 90 -21.89 -13.05 -14.54
CA ARG A 90 -21.36 -13.93 -13.47
C ARG A 90 -20.32 -13.26 -12.58
N TYR A 91 -19.88 -12.06 -12.95
CA TYR A 91 -18.81 -11.35 -12.26
C TYR A 91 -19.26 -10.88 -10.87
N LYS A 92 -18.46 -11.21 -9.86
CA LYS A 92 -18.61 -10.70 -8.50
C LYS A 92 -17.43 -9.82 -8.12
N GLU A 93 -17.69 -8.53 -7.95
CA GLU A 93 -16.67 -7.58 -7.52
C GLU A 93 -16.03 -7.97 -6.18
N THR A 94 -14.72 -7.72 -6.05
CA THR A 94 -14.00 -7.91 -4.80
C THR A 94 -14.55 -7.06 -3.66
N ILE A 95 -14.41 -7.57 -2.44
CA ILE A 95 -14.70 -6.79 -1.22
C ILE A 95 -13.59 -5.78 -0.91
N TYR A 96 -12.40 -5.93 -1.51
CA TYR A 96 -11.21 -5.10 -1.30
C TYR A 96 -11.21 -3.89 -2.25
N LYS A 97 -12.24 -3.05 -2.13
CA LYS A 97 -12.45 -1.90 -3.03
C LYS A 97 -11.36 -0.85 -2.87
N ASP A 98 -10.88 -0.66 -1.64
CA ASP A 98 -9.83 0.30 -1.32
C ASP A 98 -8.52 -0.12 -1.99
N GLU A 99 -8.09 -1.38 -1.82
CA GLU A 99 -6.90 -1.92 -2.47
C GLU A 99 -7.00 -1.88 -4.00
N LYS A 100 -8.19 -2.18 -4.55
CA LYS A 100 -8.46 -2.11 -5.99
C LYS A 100 -8.32 -0.70 -6.55
N ALA A 101 -8.65 0.35 -5.79
CA ALA A 101 -8.50 1.74 -6.23
C ALA A 101 -7.03 2.13 -6.46
N TYR A 102 -6.08 1.47 -5.79
CA TYR A 102 -4.64 1.68 -6.00
C TYR A 102 -4.06 0.94 -7.21
N LEU A 103 -4.88 0.20 -7.96
CA LEU A 103 -4.46 -0.54 -9.14
C LEU A 103 -4.92 0.16 -10.41
N LYS A 104 -3.99 0.35 -11.35
CA LYS A 104 -4.30 0.67 -12.74
C LYS A 104 -4.18 -0.59 -13.59
N ILE A 105 -4.99 -0.69 -14.64
CA ILE A 105 -4.87 -1.74 -15.64
C ILE A 105 -4.08 -1.16 -16.82
N THR A 106 -2.95 -1.78 -17.13
CA THR A 106 -2.13 -1.41 -18.29
C THR A 106 -2.75 -1.95 -19.58
N ASN A 107 -2.38 -1.39 -20.73
CA ASN A 107 -2.81 -1.82 -22.07
C ASN A 107 -2.60 -3.34 -22.32
N THR A 108 -1.71 -3.97 -21.55
CA THR A 108 -1.40 -5.40 -21.65
C THR A 108 -2.28 -6.29 -20.74
N ASN A 109 -3.35 -5.75 -20.14
CA ASN A 109 -4.24 -6.42 -19.18
C ASN A 109 -3.53 -6.94 -17.92
N THR A 110 -2.58 -6.16 -17.41
CA THR A 110 -1.93 -6.39 -16.11
C THR A 110 -2.28 -5.29 -15.12
N TYR A 111 -2.34 -5.66 -13.85
CA TYR A 111 -2.41 -4.68 -12.78
C TYR A 111 -1.04 -4.06 -12.55
N GLU A 112 -1.01 -2.75 -12.36
CA GLU A 112 0.14 -2.01 -11.86
C GLU A 112 -0.32 -1.17 -10.67
N LYS A 113 0.53 -1.05 -9.66
CA LYS A 113 0.24 -0.22 -8.49
C LYS A 113 0.50 1.25 -8.83
N THR A 114 -0.46 2.13 -8.57
CA THR A 114 -0.40 3.55 -8.94
C THR A 114 0.52 4.36 -8.01
N GLU A 115 0.92 3.82 -6.86
CA GLU A 115 1.78 4.51 -5.90
C GLU A 115 3.18 3.90 -5.83
N ASN A 116 4.20 4.74 -5.94
CA ASN A 116 5.62 4.49 -5.63
C ASN A 116 5.84 4.19 -4.13
N ILE A 117 5.09 3.24 -3.56
CA ILE A 117 5.35 2.72 -2.21
C ILE A 117 6.27 1.52 -2.37
N CYS A 118 7.55 1.88 -2.51
CA CYS A 118 8.74 1.20 -2.04
C CYS A 118 8.63 -0.32 -1.81
N ILE A 119 9.28 -1.07 -2.71
CA ILE A 119 9.86 -2.36 -2.41
C ILE A 119 10.90 -2.13 -1.31
N GLN A 120 10.52 -2.26 -0.04
CA GLN A 120 11.46 -2.41 1.07
C GLN A 120 11.46 -3.89 1.47
N ASN A 121 12.23 -4.70 0.75
CA ASN A 121 12.84 -5.88 1.32
C ASN A 121 14.31 -5.55 1.51
N VAL A 122 14.61 -4.81 2.58
CA VAL A 122 15.97 -4.79 3.14
C VAL A 122 16.18 -6.15 3.79
N SER A 123 16.80 -7.05 3.04
CA SER A 123 17.64 -8.08 3.63
C SER A 123 19.07 -7.75 3.22
N SER A 124 19.74 -7.01 4.08
CA SER A 124 21.19 -6.88 4.07
C SER A 124 21.79 -8.28 4.30
N LEU A 125 22.57 -8.78 3.35
CA LEU A 125 23.87 -9.45 3.57
C LEU A 125 24.51 -9.81 2.21
N ASP A 126 25.83 -9.60 2.18
CA ASP A 126 26.82 -9.59 1.09
C ASP A 126 26.71 -10.62 -0.06
N THR A 127 27.17 -10.24 -1.27
CA THR A 127 28.55 -10.48 -1.76
C THR A 127 28.73 -9.90 -3.18
N GLN A 128 29.94 -9.39 -3.43
CA GLN A 128 30.47 -8.69 -4.60
C GLN A 128 30.29 -9.43 -5.96
N ILE A 129 30.29 -8.68 -7.08
CA ILE A 129 31.21 -8.83 -8.23
C ILE A 129 30.99 -7.68 -9.24
N ARG A 130 32.12 -7.12 -9.71
CA ARG A 130 32.30 -6.07 -10.73
C ARG A 130 31.81 -6.47 -12.12
N LEU A 131 31.44 -5.46 -12.93
CA LEU A 131 31.61 -5.24 -14.39
C LEU A 131 30.43 -4.35 -14.83
N GLY A 132 30.55 -3.10 -15.30
CA GLY A 132 31.44 -2.54 -16.32
C GLY A 132 30.58 -2.20 -17.56
N LYS A 133 30.63 -0.93 -18.03
CA LYS A 133 29.92 -0.30 -19.19
C LYS A 133 28.44 0.04 -18.98
N GLY A 134 27.90 1.19 -19.37
CA GLY A 134 28.45 2.38 -20.03
C GLY A 134 27.31 3.17 -20.71
N ARG A 135 27.31 4.49 -20.50
CA ARG A 135 26.80 5.58 -21.37
C ARG A 135 25.28 5.83 -21.57
N LEU A 136 24.93 7.11 -21.36
CA LEU A 136 24.01 7.99 -22.12
C LEU A 136 22.49 7.72 -21.91
N ASP A 137 21.56 8.67 -21.79
CA ASP A 137 21.54 10.14 -21.91
C ASP A 137 20.32 10.69 -21.13
N GLU A 138 20.38 11.98 -20.77
CA GLU A 138 19.29 12.80 -20.20
C GLU A 138 18.21 13.21 -21.24
N VAL A 139 17.21 13.96 -20.76
CA VAL A 139 16.25 14.86 -21.46
C VAL A 139 14.91 14.20 -21.79
N SER A 140 13.70 14.78 -21.63
CA SER A 140 13.13 15.88 -20.83
C SER A 140 11.60 15.82 -21.07
N ILE A 141 10.83 16.30 -20.10
CA ILE A 141 9.51 16.98 -20.12
C ILE A 141 8.68 16.95 -21.43
N ASP A 142 7.41 16.52 -21.34
CA ASP A 142 6.28 17.31 -21.87
C ASP A 142 4.95 16.99 -21.16
N GLU A 143 4.19 18.04 -20.92
CA GLU A 143 2.88 18.14 -20.27
C GLU A 143 1.74 17.69 -21.20
N GLY A 144 0.62 17.20 -20.66
CA GLY A 144 -0.53 16.84 -21.50
C GLY A 144 -1.76 16.34 -20.79
N ARG A 145 -2.32 17.19 -19.92
CA ARG A 145 -3.62 17.10 -19.22
C ARG A 145 -4.81 16.92 -20.19
N VAL A 146 -5.79 16.06 -19.90
CA VAL A 146 -7.25 16.36 -19.76
C VAL A 146 -7.95 15.17 -19.05
N GLU A 147 -8.53 15.47 -17.89
CA GLU A 147 -9.43 14.62 -17.10
C GLU A 147 -10.90 14.92 -17.40
N GLN A 148 -11.76 13.90 -17.30
CA GLN A 148 -13.17 13.97 -16.88
C GLN A 148 -13.46 12.61 -16.21
N GLY A 149 -14.02 12.41 -15.02
CA GLY A 149 -14.62 13.24 -13.97
C GLY A 149 -15.55 12.29 -13.21
N ASN A 150 -15.35 12.04 -11.91
CA ASN A 150 -16.33 11.37 -11.07
C ASN A 150 -16.19 11.84 -9.61
N HIS A 151 -17.26 12.44 -9.10
CA HIS A 151 -17.35 13.12 -7.81
C HIS A 151 -17.28 12.14 -6.63
N ASN A 152 -16.09 12.02 -6.00
CA ASN A 152 -15.96 11.83 -4.56
C ASN A 152 -15.41 13.14 -3.98
N PRO A 153 -15.79 13.55 -2.76
CA PRO A 153 -15.27 14.78 -2.17
C PRO A 153 -13.74 14.70 -2.14
N PRO A 154 -13.00 15.74 -2.55
CA PRO A 154 -11.56 15.69 -2.62
C PRO A 154 -10.99 15.46 -1.21
N SER A 155 -10.39 14.30 -0.97
CA SER A 155 -9.56 14.08 0.21
C SER A 155 -8.14 14.50 -0.11
N SER A 156 -7.62 15.46 0.64
CA SER A 156 -6.26 15.95 0.49
C SER A 156 -5.35 15.28 1.53
N PHE A 157 -4.08 15.07 1.17
CA PHE A 157 -3.08 14.53 2.09
C PHE A 157 -2.30 15.67 2.74
N TYR A 158 -2.24 15.65 4.07
CA TYR A 158 -1.66 16.72 4.88
C TYR A 158 -0.46 16.22 5.70
N GLY A 159 0.34 17.16 6.19
CA GLY A 159 1.53 16.94 7.01
C GLY A 159 2.82 16.80 6.21
N GLU A 160 3.96 17.00 6.87
CA GLU A 160 5.32 16.92 6.30
C GLU A 160 5.55 15.68 5.42
N TYR A 161 5.04 14.52 5.85
CA TYR A 161 5.22 13.25 5.13
C TYR A 161 4.04 12.85 4.25
N LYS A 162 3.04 13.72 4.06
CA LYS A 162 1.82 13.48 3.26
C LYS A 162 1.13 12.14 3.57
N ASN A 163 1.03 11.82 4.85
CA ASN A 163 0.55 10.54 5.35
C ASN A 163 -0.73 10.65 6.20
N ILE A 164 -1.29 11.85 6.32
CA ILE A 164 -2.59 12.10 6.96
C ILE A 164 -3.62 12.38 5.87
N SER A 165 -4.61 11.51 5.75
CA SER A 165 -5.73 11.71 4.83
C SER A 165 -6.87 12.43 5.55
N LEU A 166 -7.25 13.61 5.06
CA LEU A 166 -8.42 14.36 5.54
C LEU A 166 -9.26 14.80 4.35
N THR A 167 -10.57 14.72 4.46
CA THR A 167 -11.48 15.38 3.50
C THR A 167 -11.40 16.89 3.66
N ASN A 168 -11.73 17.64 2.60
CA ASN A 168 -11.81 19.10 2.69
C ASN A 168 -12.75 19.56 3.83
N GLU A 169 -13.86 18.84 4.06
CA GLU A 169 -14.78 19.14 5.16
C GLU A 169 -14.18 18.88 6.55
N GLU A 170 -13.43 17.79 6.72
CA GLU A 170 -12.75 17.48 7.98
C GLU A 170 -11.60 18.45 8.27
N TYR A 171 -10.89 18.87 7.22
CA TYR A 171 -9.83 19.87 7.35
C TYR A 171 -10.38 21.23 7.78
N GLU A 172 -11.48 21.70 7.19
CA GLU A 172 -12.14 22.95 7.61
C GLU A 172 -12.68 22.84 9.04
N LYS A 173 -13.26 21.70 9.43
CA LYS A 173 -13.68 21.44 10.83
C LYS A 173 -12.50 21.45 11.81
N LEU A 174 -11.35 20.89 11.41
CA LEU A 174 -10.12 20.94 12.21
C LEU A 174 -9.62 22.38 12.34
N LYS A 175 -9.62 23.13 11.24
CA LYS A 175 -9.17 24.53 11.22
C LYS A 175 -10.03 25.41 12.11
N ASP A 176 -11.35 25.21 12.11
CA ASP A 176 -12.26 25.92 13.01
C ASP A 176 -12.04 25.55 14.49
N LYS A 177 -11.80 24.26 14.78
CA LYS A 177 -11.67 23.74 16.15
C LYS A 177 -10.29 23.97 16.78
N LEU A 178 -9.22 23.87 16.00
CA LEU A 178 -7.80 23.94 16.44
C LEU A 178 -7.14 25.28 16.09
N GLN A 179 -7.71 26.06 15.16
CA GLN A 179 -7.20 27.38 14.73
C GLN A 179 -5.71 27.31 14.35
N ASP A 180 -4.87 28.13 14.97
CA ASP A 180 -3.43 28.25 14.69
C ASP A 180 -2.64 26.97 14.99
N HIS A 181 -3.20 26.02 15.75
CA HIS A 181 -2.54 24.75 16.08
C HIS A 181 -2.81 23.64 15.06
N THR A 182 -3.63 23.90 14.05
CA THR A 182 -4.07 22.88 13.07
C THR A 182 -2.88 22.26 12.34
N GLU A 183 -2.02 23.08 11.73
CA GLU A 183 -0.85 22.60 10.99
C GLU A 183 0.15 21.89 11.90
N THR A 184 0.41 22.45 13.09
CA THR A 184 1.33 21.83 14.07
C THR A 184 0.86 20.45 14.54
N MET A 185 -0.45 20.27 14.76
CA MET A 185 -1.01 18.98 15.18
C MET A 185 -0.99 17.96 14.04
N ILE A 186 -1.27 18.41 12.81
CA ILE A 186 -1.13 17.59 11.61
C ILE A 186 0.32 17.13 11.47
N ASP A 187 1.32 18.01 11.57
CA ASP A 187 2.73 17.62 11.43
C ASP A 187 3.22 16.70 12.54
N LYS A 188 2.74 16.89 13.78
CA LYS A 188 3.02 15.98 14.90
C LYS A 188 2.52 14.57 14.62
N LEU A 189 1.26 14.44 14.19
CA LEU A 189 0.70 13.13 13.84
C LEU A 189 1.41 12.53 12.61
N SER A 190 1.77 13.38 11.64
CA SER A 190 2.49 12.98 10.42
C SER A 190 3.84 12.36 10.78
N THR A 191 4.61 13.04 11.63
CA THR A 191 5.90 12.58 12.14
C THR A 191 5.76 11.32 12.98
N TYR A 192 4.75 11.24 13.85
CA TYR A 192 4.52 10.08 14.70
C TYR A 192 4.18 8.81 13.90
N ILE A 193 3.30 8.91 12.91
CA ILE A 193 2.97 7.80 12.00
C ILE A 193 4.22 7.36 11.25
N LYS A 194 5.05 8.32 10.81
CA LYS A 194 6.29 8.03 10.08
C LYS A 194 7.34 7.33 10.95
N SER A 195 7.51 7.75 12.19
CA SER A 195 8.55 7.23 13.10
C SER A 195 8.16 5.91 13.76
N THR A 196 6.88 5.72 14.10
CA THR A 196 6.40 4.51 14.80
C THR A 196 5.81 3.46 13.87
N GLY A 197 5.45 3.82 12.64
CA GLY A 197 4.76 2.94 11.71
C GLY A 197 3.30 2.62 12.09
N ARG A 198 2.74 3.31 13.11
CA ARG A 198 1.34 3.13 13.52
C ARG A 198 0.39 3.69 12.47
N ASN A 199 -0.77 3.05 12.32
CA ASN A 199 -1.84 3.50 11.44
C ASN A 199 -3.12 3.72 12.26
N TYR A 200 -3.78 4.85 12.02
CA TYR A 200 -5.02 5.21 12.68
C TYR A 200 -6.18 5.08 11.69
N LYS A 201 -7.30 4.51 12.14
CA LYS A 201 -8.51 4.32 11.32
C LYS A 201 -9.14 5.64 10.87
N ASP A 202 -8.99 6.68 11.68
CA ASP A 202 -9.51 8.02 11.44
C ASP A 202 -8.50 9.06 11.95
N HIS A 203 -7.86 9.78 11.02
CA HIS A 203 -6.87 10.80 11.35
C HIS A 203 -7.52 12.05 11.96
N TYR A 204 -8.74 12.40 11.56
CA TYR A 204 -9.48 13.53 12.11
C TYR A 204 -9.79 13.29 13.59
N ALA A 205 -10.37 12.15 13.92
CA ALA A 205 -10.70 11.80 15.30
C ALA A 205 -9.46 11.75 16.20
N THR A 206 -8.33 11.27 15.66
CA THR A 206 -7.05 11.20 16.38
C THR A 206 -6.50 12.61 16.68
N LEU A 207 -6.52 13.52 15.69
CA LEU A 207 -6.09 14.90 15.85
C LEU A 207 -6.96 15.65 16.86
N VAL A 208 -8.28 15.45 16.81
CA VAL A 208 -9.22 16.03 17.76
C VAL A 208 -8.97 15.51 19.17
N HIS A 209 -8.77 14.20 19.34
CA HIS A 209 -8.51 13.58 20.64
C HIS A 209 -7.21 14.08 21.27
N TRP A 210 -6.12 14.13 20.49
CA TRP A 210 -4.82 14.65 20.96
C TRP A 210 -4.93 16.13 21.36
N TYR A 211 -5.67 16.92 20.57
CA TYR A 211 -5.88 18.32 20.89
C TYR A 211 -6.72 18.50 22.16
N GLU A 212 -7.78 17.72 22.36
CA GLU A 212 -8.60 17.79 23.58
C GLU A 212 -7.82 17.39 24.84
N GLN A 213 -6.90 16.43 24.72
CA GLN A 213 -6.02 16.00 25.82
C GLN A 213 -4.94 17.06 26.13
N ASP A 214 -4.40 17.74 25.10
CA ASP A 214 -3.35 18.75 25.26
C ASP A 214 -3.89 20.14 25.62
N LYS A 215 -5.13 20.49 25.25
CA LYS A 215 -5.76 21.79 25.53
C LYS A 215 -5.95 22.06 27.02
N GLY A 216 -6.05 21.01 27.85
CA GLY A 216 -6.07 21.11 29.31
C GLY A 216 -4.71 21.51 29.91
N LYS A 217 -3.60 21.03 29.32
CA LYS A 217 -2.22 21.30 29.78
C LYS A 217 -1.70 22.69 29.37
N LEU A 218 -2.42 23.41 28.49
CA LEU A 218 -2.10 24.77 28.03
C LEU A 218 -2.76 25.89 28.85
N LYS A 219 -3.64 25.59 29.82
CA LYS A 219 -4.34 26.59 30.66
C LYS A 219 -3.74 26.84 32.04
N GLU A 220 -2.79 26.02 32.50
CA GLU A 220 -2.01 26.32 33.71
C GLU A 220 -0.60 26.74 33.29
N GLY A 221 -0.34 28.04 33.35
CA GLY A 221 0.96 28.61 33.01
C GLY A 221 2.09 27.98 33.82
N SER A 222 2.86 27.08 33.20
CA SER A 222 4.06 26.48 33.78
C SER A 222 5.06 26.19 32.69
N LYS A 223 6.15 26.98 32.69
CA LYS A 223 7.39 26.88 31.91
C LYS A 223 7.50 25.65 30.99
N SER A 224 7.58 25.91 29.70
CA SER A 224 7.94 25.00 28.61
C SER A 224 9.15 24.13 28.98
N LYS A 225 8.88 22.90 29.43
CA LYS A 225 9.86 21.82 29.36
C LYS A 225 9.72 21.18 27.99
N VAL A 226 10.78 21.30 27.20
CA VAL A 226 11.00 20.46 26.02
C VAL A 226 11.22 19.05 26.55
N TYR A 227 10.24 18.18 26.36
CA TYR A 227 10.36 16.76 26.74
C TYR A 227 11.28 16.05 25.75
N THR A 228 12.25 15.30 26.28
CA THR A 228 13.20 14.53 25.48
C THR A 228 12.68 13.13 25.22
N PHE A 229 13.27 12.44 24.24
CA PHE A 229 12.85 11.12 23.75
C PHE A 229 12.69 10.05 24.86
N GLU A 230 13.48 10.13 25.94
CA GLU A 230 13.42 9.19 27.08
C GLU A 230 12.17 9.38 27.97
N ASP A 231 11.57 10.58 27.96
CA ASP A 231 10.34 10.85 28.72
C ASP A 231 9.12 10.18 28.07
N TYR A 232 9.21 9.84 26.77
CA TYR A 232 8.13 9.23 25.98
C TYR A 232 8.05 7.70 26.10
N ASP A 233 9.09 7.03 26.60
CA ASP A 233 9.13 5.57 26.72
C ASP A 233 8.59 5.08 28.08
N LYS A 234 8.53 5.97 29.08
CA LYS A 234 8.06 5.64 30.44
C LYS A 234 6.57 5.81 30.68
N GLY A 235 5.80 6.21 29.67
CA GLY A 235 4.35 6.45 29.80
C GLY A 235 3.96 7.59 30.75
N VAL A 236 4.90 8.46 31.16
CA VAL A 236 4.67 9.53 32.16
C VAL A 236 3.90 10.74 31.58
N HIS A 237 3.62 10.71 30.28
CA HIS A 237 2.93 11.76 29.53
C HIS A 237 1.47 11.40 29.20
N LEU A 238 1.00 10.21 29.63
CA LEU A 238 -0.40 9.80 29.57
C LEU A 238 -1.24 10.53 30.63
#